data_AF-A0A529X8H5-F1
#
_entry.id   AF-A0A529X8H5-F1
#
_cell.length_a   1.000
_cell.length_b   1.000
_cell.length_c   1.000
_cell.angle_alpha   90.00
_cell.angle_beta   90.00
_cell.angle_gamma   90.00
#
_symmetry.space_group_name_H-M   'P 1'
#
loop_
_entity.id
_entity.type
_entity.pdbx_description
1 polymer ?
#
loop_
_entity_poly.entity_id
_entity_poly.type
_entity_poly.pdbx_seq_one_letter_code
_entity_poly.pdbx_strand_id
1 'polypeptide(L)'
;MSTDVDPADEAEAKLRSLAVAAAESAAGGAAELLRYAREGAAFVTGEPFDDDAVMKLCDAAKMALEIELGVEIRDRGDDEREALNQALGALQRLLEGWA
;
A
#
# COMPACT_ATOMS: atom_id res chain seq x y z
N MET A 1 27.95 -12.81 3.88
CA MET A 1 27.15 -13.96 3.41
C MET A 1 25.70 -13.56 3.55
N SER A 2 24.96 -13.40 2.46
CA SER A 2 23.50 -13.27 2.53
C SER A 2 22.97 -14.63 2.96
N THR A 3 22.35 -14.70 4.13
CA THR A 3 21.57 -15.88 4.52
C THR A 3 20.21 -15.69 3.89
N ASP A 4 20.08 -16.10 2.63
CA ASP A 4 18.77 -16.19 1.99
C ASP A 4 18.02 -17.32 2.70
N VAL A 5 16.98 -16.95 3.44
CA VAL A 5 16.11 -17.88 4.16
C VAL A 5 14.93 -18.18 3.25
N ASP A 6 14.86 -19.43 2.80
CA ASP A 6 13.73 -19.92 2.00
C ASP A 6 12.41 -19.70 2.76
N PRO A 7 11.33 -19.27 2.07
CA PRO A 7 10.02 -19.13 2.70
C PRO A 7 9.51 -20.49 3.20
N ALA A 8 8.80 -20.49 4.33
CA ALA A 8 8.29 -21.72 4.95
C ALA A 8 7.17 -22.38 4.14
N ASP A 9 6.37 -21.58 3.40
CA ASP A 9 5.35 -22.07 2.46
C ASP A 9 5.06 -21.08 1.30
N GLU A 10 4.23 -21.51 0.34
CA GLU A 10 3.82 -20.70 -0.83
C GLU A 10 3.02 -19.44 -0.43
N ALA A 11 2.24 -19.52 0.65
CA ALA A 11 1.45 -18.40 1.13
C ALA A 11 2.36 -17.31 1.69
N GLU A 12 3.36 -17.68 2.49
CA GLU A 12 4.39 -16.80 3.00
C GLU A 12 5.21 -16.17 1.86
N ALA A 13 5.60 -16.95 0.85
CA ALA A 13 6.30 -16.43 -0.32
C ALA A 13 5.49 -15.34 -1.04
N LYS A 14 4.17 -15.56 -1.19
CA LYS A 14 3.25 -14.59 -1.79
C LYS A 14 3.11 -13.33 -0.94
N LEU A 15 2.94 -13.47 0.38
CA LEU A 15 2.82 -12.35 1.31
C LEU A 15 4.09 -11.49 1.36
N ARG A 16 5.28 -12.12 1.35
CA ARG A 16 6.57 -11.41 1.26
C ARG A 16 6.69 -10.63 -0.04
N SER A 17 6.32 -11.23 -1.18
CA SER A 17 6.33 -10.54 -2.48
C SER A 17 5.38 -9.33 -2.48
N LEU A 18 4.18 -9.51 -1.93
CA LEU A 18 3.20 -8.43 -1.78
C LEU A 18 3.70 -7.31 -0.85
N ALA A 19 4.43 -7.66 0.22
CA ALA A 19 5.03 -6.70 1.14
C ALA A 19 6.10 -5.85 0.46
N VAL A 20 6.94 -6.46 -0.39
CA VAL A 20 7.94 -5.74 -1.17
C VAL A 20 7.26 -4.78 -2.14
N ALA A 21 6.25 -5.23 -2.88
CA ALA A 21 5.50 -4.38 -3.81
C ALA A 21 4.80 -3.20 -3.08
N ALA A 22 4.23 -3.46 -1.90
CA ALA A 22 3.64 -2.40 -1.07
C ALA A 22 4.68 -1.35 -0.66
N ALA A 23 5.86 -1.79 -0.23
CA ALA A 23 6.95 -0.90 0.18
C ALA A 23 7.49 -0.07 -0.99
N GLU A 24 7.66 -0.68 -2.16
CA GLU A 24 8.09 0.03 -3.38
C GLU A 24 7.08 1.09 -3.79
N SER A 25 5.78 0.75 -3.81
CA SER A 25 4.72 1.69 -4.15
C SER A 25 4.64 2.85 -3.16
N ALA A 26 4.75 2.56 -1.85
CA ALA A 26 4.79 3.59 -0.81
C ALA A 26 6.00 4.53 -0.95
N ALA A 27 7.19 3.96 -1.20
CA ALA A 27 8.41 4.73 -1.40
C ALA A 27 8.31 5.64 -2.64
N GLY A 28 7.76 5.12 -3.74
CA GLY A 28 7.51 5.89 -4.96
C GLY A 28 6.55 7.05 -4.75
N GLY A 29 5.40 6.81 -4.11
CA GLY A 29 4.43 7.85 -3.77
C GLY A 29 5.01 8.92 -2.83
N ALA A 30 5.73 8.50 -1.79
CA ALA A 30 6.36 9.43 -0.85
C ALA A 30 7.48 10.26 -1.51
N ALA A 31 8.27 9.67 -2.40
CA ALA A 31 9.32 10.39 -3.13
C ALA A 31 8.73 11.48 -4.04
N GLU A 32 7.63 11.20 -4.74
CA GLU A 32 6.93 12.21 -5.56
C GLU A 32 6.35 13.34 -4.69
N LEU A 33 5.70 13.01 -3.56
CA LEU A 33 5.21 14.03 -2.63
C LEU A 33 6.35 14.92 -2.07
N LEU A 34 7.50 14.32 -1.73
CA LEU A 34 8.68 15.07 -1.29
C LEU A 34 9.26 15.94 -2.42
N ARG A 35 9.24 15.45 -3.66
CA ARG A 35 9.61 16.24 -4.83
C ARG A 35 8.71 17.47 -4.96
N TYR A 36 7.39 17.29 -4.89
CA TYR A 36 6.43 18.40 -4.91
C TYR A 36 6.63 19.39 -3.76
N ALA A 37 6.86 18.89 -2.54
CA ALA A 37 7.14 19.73 -1.37
C ALA A 37 8.43 20.56 -1.54
N ARG A 38 9.46 20.00 -2.19
CA ARG A 38 10.75 20.67 -2.43
C ARG A 38 10.72 21.66 -3.59
N GLU A 39 10.07 21.30 -4.69
CA GLU A 39 10.02 22.14 -5.90
C GLU A 39 9.11 23.35 -5.73
N GLY A 40 8.35 23.39 -4.62
CA GLY A 40 7.36 24.43 -4.36
C GLY A 40 6.09 24.07 -5.11
N ALA A 41 5.03 23.85 -4.34
CA ALA A 41 3.75 23.37 -4.86
C ALA A 41 3.32 24.13 -6.13
N ALA A 42 2.71 23.42 -7.07
CA ALA A 42 1.35 23.67 -7.58
C ALA A 42 0.69 25.02 -7.21
N PHE A 43 0.77 25.46 -5.95
CA PHE A 43 0.32 26.77 -5.48
C PHE A 43 0.95 27.99 -6.16
N VAL A 44 2.17 27.89 -6.70
CA VAL A 44 2.84 29.01 -7.42
C VAL A 44 2.46 29.02 -8.91
N THR A 45 2.22 27.86 -9.51
CA THR A 45 1.92 27.71 -10.95
C THR A 45 0.43 27.49 -11.25
N GLY A 46 -0.39 27.16 -10.25
CA GLY A 46 -1.80 26.79 -10.39
C GLY A 46 -2.05 25.36 -10.88
N GLU A 47 -1.00 24.55 -11.10
CA GLU A 47 -1.15 23.18 -11.61
C GLU A 47 -1.51 22.21 -10.49
N PRO A 48 -2.54 21.36 -10.66
CA PRO A 48 -2.92 20.38 -9.64
C PRO A 48 -1.80 19.36 -9.39
N PHE A 49 -1.81 18.75 -8.20
CA PHE A 49 -0.97 17.58 -7.92
C PHE A 49 -1.25 16.48 -8.94
N ASP A 50 -0.22 15.75 -9.32
CA ASP A 50 -0.42 14.51 -10.06
C ASP A 50 -0.98 13.45 -9.10
N ASP A 51 -2.15 12.94 -9.43
CA ASP A 51 -2.88 11.98 -8.61
C ASP A 51 -2.13 10.64 -8.50
N ASP A 52 -1.17 10.39 -9.41
CA ASP A 52 -0.29 9.20 -9.41
C ASP A 52 0.39 8.95 -8.07
N ALA A 53 0.83 10.00 -7.36
CA ALA A 53 1.51 9.84 -6.08
C ALA A 53 0.54 9.35 -4.98
N VAL A 54 -0.69 9.86 -5.00
CA VAL A 54 -1.76 9.45 -4.08
C VAL A 54 -2.19 8.02 -4.40
N MET A 55 -2.35 7.69 -5.68
CA MET A 55 -2.71 6.35 -6.14
C MET A 55 -1.68 5.30 -5.74
N LYS A 56 -0.38 5.60 -5.87
CA LYS A 56 0.71 4.70 -5.39
C LYS A 56 0.63 4.44 -3.88
N LEU A 57 0.24 5.44 -3.09
CA LEU A 57 0.02 5.26 -1.64
C LEU A 57 -1.23 4.43 -1.35
N CYS A 58 -2.32 4.65 -2.09
CA CYS A 58 -3.54 3.86 -1.95
C CYS A 58 -3.33 2.38 -2.34
N ASP A 59 -2.57 2.12 -3.41
CA ASP A 59 -2.16 0.76 -3.80
C ASP A 59 -1.28 0.10 -2.74
N ALA A 60 -0.32 0.84 -2.17
CA ALA A 60 0.49 0.35 -1.05
C ALA A 60 -0.37 -0.03 0.17
N ALA A 61 -1.34 0.81 0.51
CA ALA A 61 -2.25 0.55 1.62
C ALA A 61 -3.15 -0.67 1.35
N LYS A 62 -3.64 -0.84 0.12
CA LYS A 62 -4.39 -2.02 -0.31
C LYS A 62 -3.57 -3.29 -0.14
N MET A 63 -2.34 -3.31 -0.66
CA MET A 63 -1.44 -4.45 -0.54
C MET A 63 -1.12 -4.78 0.93
N ALA A 64 -0.92 -3.77 1.77
CA ALA A 64 -0.72 -3.97 3.22
C ALA A 64 -1.93 -4.62 3.90
N LEU A 65 -3.16 -4.19 3.56
CA LEU A 65 -4.38 -4.78 4.11
C LEU A 65 -4.58 -6.22 3.62
N GLU A 66 -4.25 -6.53 2.37
CA GLU A 66 -4.28 -7.89 1.84
C GLU A 66 -3.28 -8.81 2.56
N ILE A 67 -2.10 -8.29 2.93
CA ILE A 67 -1.13 -9.02 3.76
C ILE A 67 -1.73 -9.31 5.13
N GLU A 68 -2.23 -8.28 5.81
CA GLU A 68 -2.81 -8.44 7.14
C GLU A 68 -3.98 -9.43 7.14
N LEU A 69 -4.89 -9.36 6.17
CA LEU A 69 -6.03 -10.27 6.05
C LEU A 69 -5.63 -11.70 5.64
N GLY A 70 -4.54 -11.85 4.89
CA GLY A 70 -4.00 -13.13 4.46
C GLY A 70 -3.25 -13.92 5.53
N VAL A 71 -2.90 -13.28 6.65
CA VAL A 71 -2.26 -13.93 7.81
C VAL A 71 -3.32 -14.33 8.84
N GLU A 72 -3.33 -15.60 9.24
CA GLU A 72 -4.10 -16.04 10.41
C GLU A 72 -3.40 -15.59 11.70
N ILE A 73 -3.80 -14.43 12.21
CA ILE A 73 -3.39 -13.97 13.53
C ILE A 73 -4.34 -14.57 14.57
N ARG A 74 -3.82 -15.45 15.43
CA ARG A 74 -4.58 -16.23 16.44
C ARG A 74 -5.44 -15.39 17.40
N ASP A 75 -5.10 -14.11 17.59
CA ASP A 75 -5.76 -13.21 18.54
C ASP A 75 -6.46 -12.01 17.87
N ARG A 76 -6.63 -12.03 16.53
CA ARG A 76 -7.37 -10.96 15.86
C ARG A 76 -8.86 -11.07 16.21
N GLY A 77 -9.40 -10.02 16.81
CA GLY A 77 -10.82 -9.93 17.10
C GLY A 77 -11.67 -9.85 15.82
N ASP A 78 -12.89 -10.38 15.86
CA ASP A 78 -13.82 -10.35 14.72
C ASP A 78 -14.08 -8.91 14.23
N ASP A 79 -14.24 -7.96 15.17
CA ASP A 79 -14.44 -6.54 14.87
C ASP A 79 -13.24 -5.93 14.12
N GLU A 80 -12.02 -6.32 14.48
CA GLU A 80 -10.80 -5.84 13.81
C GLU A 80 -10.71 -6.40 12.39
N ARG A 81 -11.02 -7.69 12.22
CA ARG A 81 -11.08 -8.32 10.89
C ARG A 81 -12.16 -7.69 10.02
N GLU A 82 -13.32 -7.35 10.58
CA GLU A 82 -14.37 -6.64 9.85
C GLU A 82 -13.90 -5.23 9.44
N ALA A 83 -13.29 -4.47 10.35
CA ALA A 83 -12.76 -3.15 10.06
C ALA A 83 -11.71 -3.16 8.92
N LEU A 84 -10.80 -4.14 8.92
CA LEU A 84 -9.81 -4.33 7.87
C LEU A 84 -10.46 -4.67 6.51
N ASN A 85 -11.47 -5.54 6.49
CA ASN A 85 -12.21 -5.86 5.26
C ASN A 85 -12.97 -4.65 4.72
N GLN A 86 -13.60 -3.85 5.59
CA GLN A 86 -14.29 -2.62 5.19
C GLN A 86 -13.31 -1.58 4.61
N ALA A 87 -12.14 -1.42 5.24
CA ALA A 87 -11.08 -0.54 4.75
C ALA A 87 -10.55 -0.99 3.38
N LEU A 88 -10.33 -2.29 3.19
CA LEU A 88 -9.88 -2.86 1.91
C LEU A 88 -10.92 -2.62 0.81
N GLY A 89 -12.20 -2.89 1.08
CA GLY A 89 -13.28 -2.67 0.11
C GLY A 89 -13.53 -1.18 -0.19
N ALA A 90 -13.24 -0.28 0.75
CA ALA A 90 -13.28 1.16 0.49
C ALA A 90 -12.14 1.60 -0.44
N LEU A 91 -10.92 1.12 -0.19
CA LEU A 91 -9.75 1.39 -1.03
C LEU A 91 -9.91 0.82 -2.43
N GLN A 92 -10.42 -0.40 -2.58
CA GLN A 92 -10.67 -0.99 -3.90
C GLN A 92 -11.67 -0.16 -4.72
N ARG A 93 -12.79 0.26 -4.12
CA ARG A 93 -13.77 1.13 -4.78
C ARG A 93 -13.20 2.50 -5.14
N LEU A 94 -12.33 3.05 -4.30
CA LEU A 94 -11.61 4.28 -4.62
C LEU A 94 -10.74 4.02 -5.85
N LEU A 95 -9.87 3.02 -5.84
CA LEU A 95 -8.96 2.75 -6.96
C LEU A 95 -9.70 2.44 -8.27
N GLU A 96 -10.81 1.70 -8.21
CA GLU A 96 -11.66 1.38 -9.38
C GLU A 96 -12.37 2.61 -9.96
N GLY A 97 -12.73 3.60 -9.13
CA GLY A 97 -13.37 4.83 -9.59
C GLY A 97 -12.43 5.80 -10.30
N TRP A 98 -11.12 5.54 -10.27
CA TRP A 98 -10.07 6.37 -10.85
C TRP A 98 -9.36 5.72 -12.04
N ALA A 99 -9.59 4.41 -12.27
CA ALA A 99 -9.10 3.65 -13.42
C ALA A 99 -10.00 3.83 -14.66
#